data_AF-A0A8H4V1W4-F1
#
_entry.id   AF-A0A8H4V1W4-F1
#
_cell.length_a   1.000
_cell.length_b   1.000
_cell.length_c   1.000
_cell.angle_alpha   90.00
_cell.angle_beta   90.00
_cell.angle_gamma   90.00
#
_symmetry.space_group_name_H-M   'P 1'
#
loop_
_entity.id
_entity.type
_entity.pdbx_description
1 polymer ?
#
loop_
_entity_poly.entity_id
_entity_poly.type
_entity_poly.pdbx_seq_one_letter_code
_entity_poly.pdbx_strand_id
1 'polypeptide(L)'
;MLRQANRSDAPLFITEYKDGRGAPPKNYYRHYFGRLHRPQDFQFLVEGMTRILNQPMQVTSSYLPGSQKSVKWAPEMLMLFWEALQCNKRFRAFIIESNRSHDFIILCLFYATEYRNDPSKQGMVKMCIFILQTLSVEESFGKRLNMKFEAQDTLPTSIRIAGFRGTYADYLIISIHTLMTSSKGKLDAVYPALMAILKNIGAYVERLSSAACSKVLQLFASMSSPSFLLANESNNYLLSALLEFINVVLEHQFTRNPFLVYGILKTRKKFEALRTFTLESGQQEIERQNQLKKAASSNDGLTGSASHSMEDL
;
A
#
# COMPACT_ATOMS: atom_id res chain seq x y z
N MET A 1 6.00 -22.94 16.24
CA MET A 1 5.63 -23.99 15.26
C MET A 1 5.37 -23.30 13.93
N LEU A 2 6.35 -23.36 13.03
CA LEU A 2 6.30 -22.73 11.70
C LEU A 2 5.22 -23.39 10.84
N ARG A 3 4.08 -22.72 10.67
CA ARG A 3 3.10 -23.10 9.63
C ARG A 3 3.70 -22.72 8.28
N GLN A 4 3.92 -23.74 7.46
CA GLN A 4 4.20 -23.62 6.04
C GLN A 4 3.18 -22.68 5.40
N ALA A 5 3.65 -21.52 4.93
CA ALA A 5 2.86 -20.65 4.08
C ALA A 5 2.59 -21.44 2.78
N ASN A 6 1.34 -21.88 2.68
CA ASN A 6 0.83 -22.70 1.60
C ASN A 6 0.99 -21.93 0.27
N ARG A 7 1.38 -22.64 -0.80
CA ARG A 7 1.60 -22.11 -2.16
C ARG A 7 0.33 -21.53 -2.85
N SER A 8 -0.74 -21.27 -2.11
CA SER A 8 -2.08 -20.95 -2.63
C SER A 8 -2.40 -19.45 -2.69
N ASP A 9 -1.61 -18.56 -2.08
CA ASP A 9 -1.94 -17.12 -1.98
C ASP A 9 -1.20 -16.24 -3.00
N ALA A 10 -0.94 -16.77 -4.19
CA ALA A 10 -0.55 -15.91 -5.32
C ALA A 10 -1.80 -15.14 -5.79
N PRO A 11 -1.71 -13.82 -6.08
CA PRO A 11 -2.83 -13.09 -6.65
C PRO A 11 -3.32 -13.79 -7.91
N LEU A 12 -4.64 -14.02 -7.94
CA LEU A 12 -5.43 -14.82 -8.89
C LEU A 12 -5.47 -14.25 -10.32
N PHE A 13 -4.39 -13.65 -10.81
CA PHE A 13 -4.31 -13.05 -12.15
C PHE A 13 -3.46 -13.85 -13.14
N ILE A 14 -2.76 -14.90 -12.70
CA ILE A 14 -2.10 -15.88 -13.57
C ILE A 14 -2.23 -17.32 -13.02
N THR A 15 -3.40 -17.68 -12.50
CA THR A 15 -3.78 -19.09 -12.45
C THR A 15 -4.57 -19.36 -13.72
N GLU A 16 -3.98 -20.16 -14.60
CA GLU A 16 -4.61 -20.96 -15.66
C GLU A 16 -5.99 -20.46 -16.09
N TYR A 17 -6.09 -19.89 -17.29
CA TYR A 17 -7.34 -19.92 -18.06
C TYR A 17 -7.74 -21.41 -18.17
N LYS A 18 -8.53 -21.91 -17.22
CA LYS A 18 -9.26 -23.17 -17.36
C LYS A 18 -10.52 -22.88 -18.16
N ASP A 19 -10.30 -22.43 -19.40
CA ASP A 19 -11.30 -22.64 -20.43
C ASP A 19 -11.08 -24.06 -20.93
N GLY A 20 -12.13 -24.88 -20.91
CA GLY A 20 -12.07 -26.34 -21.00
C GLY A 20 -11.64 -26.91 -22.36
N ARG A 21 -10.46 -26.54 -22.88
CA ARG A 21 -9.85 -27.13 -24.09
C ARG A 21 -8.32 -27.15 -23.99
N GLY A 22 -7.77 -28.31 -23.59
CA GLY A 22 -6.36 -28.67 -23.76
C GLY A 22 -5.39 -28.15 -22.70
N ALA A 23 -4.20 -28.77 -22.64
CA ALA A 23 -3.11 -28.28 -21.81
C ALA A 23 -2.70 -26.87 -22.29
N PRO A 24 -2.53 -25.89 -21.38
CA PRO A 24 -2.18 -24.54 -21.77
C PRO A 24 -0.88 -24.54 -22.59
N PRO A 25 -0.82 -23.74 -23.69
CA PRO A 25 0.34 -23.73 -24.57
C PRO A 25 1.61 -23.34 -23.82
N LYS A 26 2.69 -24.08 -24.07
CA LYS A 26 3.98 -23.86 -23.41
C LYS A 26 4.55 -22.49 -23.80
N ASN A 27 4.63 -21.57 -22.84
CA ASN A 27 5.27 -20.27 -23.05
C ASN A 27 6.80 -20.42 -23.08
N TYR A 28 7.37 -20.52 -24.29
CA TYR A 28 8.81 -20.67 -24.50
C TYR A 28 9.61 -19.46 -23.99
N TYR A 29 9.10 -18.24 -24.12
CA TYR A 29 9.77 -17.04 -23.61
C TYR A 29 9.93 -17.10 -22.09
N ARG A 30 8.85 -17.43 -21.37
CA ARG A 30 8.90 -17.62 -19.90
C ARG A 30 9.85 -18.74 -19.51
N HIS A 31 9.85 -19.85 -20.26
CA HIS A 31 10.74 -20.99 -20.02
C HIS A 31 12.22 -20.62 -20.15
N TYR A 32 12.61 -19.89 -21.21
CA TYR A 32 14.00 -19.48 -21.40
C TYR A 32 14.41 -18.35 -20.45
N PHE A 33 13.53 -17.38 -20.19
CA PHE A 33 13.79 -16.31 -19.23
C PHE A 33 14.01 -16.86 -17.81
N GLY A 34 13.20 -17.83 -17.39
CA GLY A 34 13.35 -18.50 -16.09
C GLY A 34 14.69 -19.23 -15.89
N ARG A 35 15.43 -19.51 -16.97
CA ARG A 35 16.75 -20.17 -16.95
C ARG A 35 17.93 -19.20 -16.95
N LEU A 36 17.67 -17.91 -17.17
CA LEU A 36 18.68 -16.86 -17.05
C LEU A 36 19.26 -16.87 -15.63
N HIS A 37 20.58 -16.73 -15.51
CA HIS A 37 21.26 -16.87 -14.21
C HIS A 37 22.53 -16.04 -14.07
N ARG A 38 23.06 -15.46 -15.17
CA ARG A 38 24.29 -14.69 -15.09
C ARG A 38 23.98 -13.31 -14.49
N PRO A 39 24.75 -12.85 -13.47
CA PRO A 39 24.53 -11.55 -12.87
C PRO A 39 24.61 -10.39 -13.85
N GLN A 40 25.47 -10.48 -14.88
CA GLN A 40 25.61 -9.46 -15.92
C GLN A 40 24.31 -9.30 -16.72
N ASP A 41 23.64 -10.41 -17.05
CA ASP A 41 22.37 -10.37 -17.78
C ASP A 41 21.27 -9.74 -16.92
N PHE A 42 21.24 -10.06 -15.62
CA PHE A 42 20.31 -9.43 -14.68
C PHE A 42 20.58 -7.94 -14.53
N GLN A 43 21.85 -7.53 -14.43
CA GLN A 43 22.24 -6.13 -14.32
C GLN A 43 21.79 -5.35 -15.56
N PHE A 44 22.05 -5.87 -16.76
CA PHE A 44 21.60 -5.27 -18.02
C PHE A 44 20.08 -5.10 -18.07
N LEU A 45 19.32 -6.13 -17.69
CA LEU A 45 17.86 -6.07 -17.64
C LEU A 45 17.37 -5.00 -16.68
N VAL A 46 17.89 -4.96 -15.46
CA VAL A 46 17.48 -3.99 -14.45
C VAL A 46 17.80 -2.57 -14.87
N GLU A 47 19.01 -2.32 -15.37
CA GLU A 47 19.39 -0.99 -15.85
C GLU A 47 18.48 -0.51 -16.99
N GLY A 48 18.15 -1.41 -17.94
CA GLY A 48 17.21 -1.11 -19.01
C GLY A 48 15.81 -0.77 -18.50
N MET A 49 15.26 -1.58 -17.59
CA MET A 49 13.94 -1.37 -16.99
C MET A 49 13.89 -0.07 -16.19
N THR A 50 14.86 0.13 -15.29
CA THR A 50 14.95 1.31 -14.42
C THR A 50 15.14 2.59 -15.23
N ARG A 51 15.91 2.57 -16.33
CA ARG A 51 16.06 3.71 -17.24
C ARG A 51 14.72 4.15 -17.83
N ILE A 52 13.88 3.21 -18.25
CA ILE A 52 12.56 3.51 -18.84
C ILE A 52 11.60 4.00 -17.74
N LEU A 53 11.59 3.32 -16.59
CA LEU A 53 10.66 3.63 -15.50
C LEU A 53 10.97 4.95 -14.77
N ASN A 54 12.24 5.40 -14.76
CA ASN A 54 12.63 6.67 -14.15
C ASN A 54 12.33 7.91 -14.98
N GLN A 55 12.06 7.77 -16.30
CA GLN A 55 11.82 8.93 -17.17
C GLN A 55 10.70 9.84 -16.63
N PRO A 56 9.50 9.33 -16.25
CA PRO A 56 8.46 10.19 -15.69
C PRO A 56 8.84 10.83 -14.35
N MET A 57 9.58 10.13 -13.49
CA MET A 57 9.99 10.69 -12.20
C MET A 57 10.91 11.90 -12.36
N GLN A 58 11.86 11.84 -13.30
CA GLN A 58 12.77 12.96 -13.58
C GLN A 58 12.02 14.15 -14.20
N VAL A 59 11.03 13.88 -15.05
CA VAL A 59 10.20 14.90 -15.70
C VAL A 59 9.27 15.59 -14.70
N THR A 60 8.62 14.85 -13.79
CA THR A 60 7.75 15.43 -12.75
C THR A 60 8.54 16.24 -11.70
N SER A 61 9.85 16.05 -11.60
CA SER A 61 10.74 16.90 -10.81
C SER A 61 11.10 18.23 -11.50
N SER A 62 10.77 18.40 -12.79
CA SER A 62 11.08 19.61 -13.57
C SER A 62 9.93 20.62 -13.47
N TYR A 63 10.26 21.91 -13.28
CA TYR A 63 9.36 23.02 -12.91
C TYR A 63 8.17 23.34 -13.85
N LEU A 64 7.98 22.62 -14.96
CA LEU A 64 6.91 22.88 -15.94
C LEU A 64 5.85 21.78 -15.91
N PRO A 65 4.79 21.91 -15.09
CA PRO A 65 3.66 20.98 -15.10
C PRO A 65 2.94 21.02 -16.45
N GLY A 66 2.77 19.85 -17.08
CA GLY A 66 1.97 19.68 -18.31
C GLY A 66 2.74 19.62 -19.64
N SER A 67 4.08 19.74 -19.65
CA SER A 67 4.85 19.87 -20.90
C SER A 67 5.12 18.56 -21.66
N GLN A 68 4.96 17.37 -21.06
CA GLN A 68 5.38 16.12 -21.70
C GLN A 68 4.38 14.98 -21.53
N LYS A 69 4.22 14.20 -22.62
CA LYS A 69 3.28 13.09 -22.77
C LYS A 69 3.62 11.94 -21.80
N SER A 70 2.59 11.27 -21.27
CA SER A 70 2.75 10.03 -20.50
C SER A 70 3.69 9.06 -21.22
N VAL A 71 4.72 8.55 -20.54
CA VAL A 71 5.61 7.54 -21.12
C VAL A 71 4.77 6.32 -21.48
N LYS A 72 4.63 6.07 -22.79
CA LYS A 72 3.74 5.04 -23.33
C LYS A 72 4.05 3.63 -22.84
N TRP A 73 5.29 3.38 -22.40
CA TRP A 73 5.86 2.06 -22.17
C TRP A 73 5.97 1.66 -20.70
N ALA A 74 5.63 2.56 -19.76
CA ALA A 74 5.75 2.27 -18.33
C ALA A 74 4.86 1.09 -17.89
N PRO A 75 3.60 0.95 -18.34
CA PRO A 75 2.78 -0.22 -18.03
C PRO A 75 3.41 -1.54 -18.50
N GLU A 76 3.89 -1.61 -19.74
CA GLU A 76 4.52 -2.79 -20.32
C GLU A 76 5.81 -3.15 -19.60
N MET A 77 6.59 -2.14 -19.21
CA MET A 77 7.82 -2.35 -18.46
C MET A 77 7.56 -2.87 -17.04
N LEU A 78 6.52 -2.37 -16.36
CA LEU A 78 6.09 -2.90 -15.06
C LEU A 78 5.57 -4.34 -15.19
N MET A 79 4.81 -4.66 -16.24
CA MET A 79 4.37 -6.03 -16.53
C MET A 79 5.56 -6.97 -16.74
N LEU A 80 6.52 -6.56 -17.57
CA LEU A 80 7.72 -7.35 -17.83
C LEU A 80 8.54 -7.57 -16.55
N PHE A 81 8.73 -6.52 -15.75
CA PHE A 81 9.42 -6.63 -14.47
C PHE A 81 8.70 -7.58 -13.51
N TRP A 82 7.38 -7.47 -13.40
CA TRP A 82 6.60 -8.33 -12.53
C TRP A 82 6.68 -9.80 -12.98
N GLU A 83 6.55 -10.05 -14.27
CA GLU A 83 6.67 -11.38 -14.86
C GLU A 83 8.08 -11.96 -14.62
N ALA A 84 9.13 -11.15 -14.77
CA ALA A 84 10.52 -11.54 -14.48
C ALA A 84 10.72 -11.97 -13.02
N LEU A 85 10.14 -11.24 -12.06
CA LEU A 85 10.17 -11.60 -10.64
C LEU A 85 9.47 -12.93 -10.35
N GLN A 86 8.40 -13.24 -11.08
CA GLN A 86 7.62 -14.46 -10.87
C GLN A 86 8.27 -15.69 -11.52
N CYS A 87 8.75 -15.56 -12.75
CA CYS A 87 9.25 -16.70 -13.53
C CYS A 87 10.71 -17.04 -13.26
N ASN A 88 11.51 -16.12 -12.68
CA ASN A 88 12.91 -16.36 -12.38
C ASN A 88 13.26 -16.01 -10.91
N LYS A 89 13.33 -17.04 -10.06
CA LYS A 89 13.68 -16.89 -8.64
C LYS A 89 15.08 -16.32 -8.41
N ARG A 90 16.04 -16.57 -9.31
CA ARG A 90 17.40 -16.02 -9.22
C ARG A 90 17.40 -14.53 -9.52
N PHE A 91 16.63 -14.10 -10.51
CA PHE A 91 16.41 -12.67 -10.78
C PHE A 91 15.75 -11.98 -9.58
N ARG A 92 14.70 -12.59 -9.01
CA ARG A 92 14.05 -12.05 -7.80
C ARG A 92 15.03 -11.93 -6.62
N ALA A 93 15.81 -12.97 -6.34
CA ALA A 93 16.85 -12.92 -5.31
C ALA A 93 17.86 -11.80 -5.61
N PHE A 94 18.34 -11.67 -6.85
CA PHE A 94 19.25 -10.59 -7.27
C PHE A 94 18.67 -9.18 -7.03
N ILE A 95 17.39 -8.96 -7.34
CA ILE A 95 16.71 -7.68 -7.08
C ILE A 95 16.69 -7.36 -5.58
N ILE A 96 16.39 -8.35 -4.74
CA ILE A 96 16.27 -8.18 -3.29
C ILE A 96 17.64 -8.09 -2.63
N GLU A 97 18.63 -8.84 -3.08
CA GLU A 97 20.00 -8.85 -2.54
C GLU A 97 20.84 -7.66 -3.01
N SER A 98 20.34 -6.86 -3.96
CA SER A 98 20.92 -5.58 -4.34
C SER A 98 20.15 -4.40 -3.75
N ASN A 99 20.74 -3.19 -3.78
CA ASN A 99 20.01 -1.96 -3.42
C ASN A 99 18.89 -1.61 -4.42
N ARG A 100 18.72 -2.40 -5.49
CA ARG A 100 17.74 -2.16 -6.55
C ARG A 100 16.31 -2.35 -6.06
N SER A 101 16.05 -3.21 -5.07
CA SER A 101 14.71 -3.37 -4.51
C SER A 101 14.16 -2.06 -3.94
N HIS A 102 15.03 -1.21 -3.38
CA HIS A 102 14.65 0.10 -2.84
C HIS A 102 14.24 1.08 -3.93
N ASP A 103 14.95 1.08 -5.06
CA ASP A 103 14.58 1.87 -6.25
C ASP A 103 13.20 1.45 -6.76
N PHE A 104 12.94 0.14 -6.84
CA PHE A 104 11.64 -0.38 -7.28
C PHE A 104 10.51 -0.10 -6.28
N ILE A 105 10.78 -0.02 -4.97
CA ILE A 105 9.80 0.45 -3.99
C ILE A 105 9.36 1.86 -4.33
N ILE A 106 10.32 2.76 -4.52
CA ILE A 106 10.06 4.17 -4.85
C ILE A 106 9.29 4.27 -6.17
N LEU A 107 9.73 3.57 -7.22
CA LEU A 107 9.08 3.56 -8.53
C LEU A 107 7.63 3.07 -8.45
N CYS A 108 7.37 1.96 -7.77
CA CYS A 108 6.01 1.43 -7.64
C CYS A 108 5.11 2.38 -6.86
N LEU A 109 5.62 2.97 -5.77
CA LEU A 109 4.86 3.94 -4.98
C LEU A 109 4.63 5.26 -5.72
N PHE A 110 5.58 5.69 -6.57
CA PHE A 110 5.42 6.82 -7.48
C PHE A 110 4.20 6.62 -8.39
N TYR A 111 4.21 5.57 -9.21
CA TYR A 111 3.13 5.32 -10.16
C TYR A 111 1.80 5.02 -9.46
N ALA A 112 1.82 4.27 -8.35
CA ALA A 112 0.61 4.01 -7.56
C ALA A 112 0.01 5.31 -7.02
N THR A 113 0.84 6.22 -6.52
CA THR A 113 0.38 7.50 -5.97
C THR A 113 -0.10 8.43 -7.08
N GLU A 114 0.68 8.62 -8.13
CA GLU A 114 0.34 9.53 -9.25
C GLU A 114 -1.01 9.17 -9.88
N TYR A 115 -1.26 7.87 -10.09
CA TYR A 115 -2.45 7.38 -10.78
C TYR A 115 -3.59 6.92 -9.87
N ARG A 116 -3.47 7.07 -8.54
CA ARG A 116 -4.48 6.58 -7.57
C ARG A 116 -5.91 7.05 -7.82
N ASN A 117 -6.06 8.25 -8.38
CA ASN A 117 -7.35 8.90 -8.59
C ASN A 117 -7.90 8.77 -10.02
N ASP A 118 -7.10 8.25 -10.96
CA ASP A 118 -7.44 8.11 -12.37
C ASP A 118 -8.04 6.72 -12.63
N PRO A 119 -9.34 6.62 -12.96
CA PRO A 119 -9.99 5.33 -13.26
C PRO A 119 -9.37 4.59 -14.45
N SER A 120 -8.85 5.32 -15.44
CA SER A 120 -8.25 4.73 -16.65
C SER A 120 -6.89 4.07 -16.39
N LYS A 121 -6.25 4.41 -15.27
CA LYS A 121 -4.91 3.93 -14.89
C LYS A 121 -4.92 2.99 -13.68
N GLN A 122 -6.10 2.53 -13.24
CA GLN A 122 -6.23 1.61 -12.09
C GLN A 122 -5.50 0.29 -12.29
N GLY A 123 -5.39 -0.21 -13.52
CA GLY A 123 -4.57 -1.38 -13.83
C GLY A 123 -3.10 -1.18 -13.47
N MET A 124 -2.56 0.02 -13.70
CA MET A 124 -1.18 0.36 -13.37
C MET A 124 -0.94 0.44 -11.85
N VAL A 125 -1.90 1.01 -11.12
CA VAL A 125 -1.86 1.04 -9.65
C VAL A 125 -1.87 -0.39 -9.08
N LYS A 126 -2.77 -1.25 -9.59
CA LYS A 126 -2.82 -2.68 -9.24
C LYS A 126 -1.49 -3.38 -9.48
N MET A 127 -0.87 -3.19 -10.65
CA MET A 127 0.42 -3.80 -10.98
C MET A 127 1.53 -3.37 -10.00
N CYS A 128 1.62 -2.07 -9.68
CA CYS A 128 2.60 -1.58 -8.72
C CYS A 128 2.45 -2.24 -7.35
N ILE A 129 1.20 -2.36 -6.87
CA ILE A 129 0.90 -2.98 -5.58
C ILE A 129 1.20 -4.48 -5.62
N PHE A 130 0.89 -5.19 -6.70
CA PHE A 130 1.19 -6.61 -6.80
C PHE A 130 2.68 -6.91 -6.96
N ILE A 131 3.46 -6.02 -7.58
CA ILE A 131 4.92 -6.09 -7.58
C ILE A 131 5.45 -6.00 -6.14
N LEU A 132 5.00 -4.98 -5.39
CA LEU A 132 5.40 -4.82 -3.98
C LEU A 132 4.96 -6.01 -3.12
N GLN A 133 3.75 -6.53 -3.34
CA GLN A 133 3.26 -7.73 -2.68
C GLN A 133 4.15 -8.94 -3.00
N THR A 134 4.51 -9.14 -4.25
CA THR A 134 5.38 -10.24 -4.68
C THR A 134 6.75 -10.17 -4.01
N LEU A 135 7.34 -8.98 -3.89
CA LEU A 135 8.61 -8.78 -3.19
C LEU A 135 8.46 -9.00 -1.67
N SER A 136 7.35 -8.55 -1.09
CA SER A 136 7.12 -8.62 0.37
C SER A 136 7.10 -10.02 0.95
N VAL A 137 6.79 -11.04 0.14
CA VAL A 137 6.75 -12.45 0.56
C VAL A 137 8.14 -12.98 0.95
N GLU A 138 9.21 -12.36 0.45
CA GLU A 138 10.58 -12.80 0.71
C GLU A 138 11.11 -12.18 2.01
N GLU A 139 11.61 -13.03 2.92
CA GLU A 139 12.18 -12.61 4.22
C GLU A 139 13.30 -11.57 4.07
N SER A 140 14.19 -11.77 3.10
CA SER A 140 15.31 -10.86 2.84
C SER A 140 14.84 -9.46 2.44
N PHE A 141 13.71 -9.35 1.73
CA PHE A 141 13.12 -8.06 1.40
C PHE A 141 12.66 -7.34 2.67
N GLY A 142 11.91 -8.02 3.54
CA GLY A 142 11.46 -7.47 4.82
C GLY A 142 12.62 -6.93 5.67
N LYS A 143 13.70 -7.70 5.82
CA LYS A 143 14.90 -7.28 6.59
C LYS A 143 15.56 -6.03 6.00
N ARG A 144 15.62 -5.92 4.67
CA ARG A 144 16.23 -4.77 3.98
C ARG A 144 15.40 -3.50 4.06
N LEU A 145 14.11 -3.58 4.39
CA LEU A 145 13.31 -2.39 4.60
C LEU A 145 13.80 -1.56 5.79
N ASN A 146 14.56 -2.16 6.72
CA ASN A 146 15.15 -1.45 7.86
C ASN A 146 16.33 -0.54 7.50
N MET A 147 16.77 -0.54 6.24
CA MET A 147 17.78 0.41 5.76
C MET A 147 17.24 1.85 5.79
N LYS A 148 18.13 2.80 6.08
CA LYS A 148 17.79 4.22 6.12
C LYS A 148 17.32 4.67 4.74
N PHE A 149 16.28 5.48 4.71
CA PHE A 149 15.80 6.08 3.48
C PHE A 149 16.65 7.29 3.11
N GLU A 150 17.26 7.27 1.92
CA GLU A 150 18.21 8.30 1.47
C GLU A 150 17.72 9.10 0.25
N ALA A 151 16.67 8.64 -0.43
CA ALA A 151 16.24 9.21 -1.72
C ALA A 151 15.38 10.48 -1.60
N GLN A 152 15.11 10.98 -0.39
CA GLN A 152 14.10 11.99 -0.09
C GLN A 152 14.22 13.27 -0.95
N ASP A 153 15.45 13.74 -1.16
CA ASP A 153 15.72 14.99 -1.87
C ASP A 153 15.54 14.85 -3.40
N THR A 154 15.67 13.62 -3.92
CA THR A 154 15.52 13.30 -5.34
C THR A 154 14.09 12.92 -5.73
N LEU A 155 13.17 12.78 -4.77
CA LEU A 155 11.80 12.39 -5.05
C LEU A 155 10.97 13.54 -5.65
N PRO A 156 10.07 13.25 -6.61
CA PRO A 156 9.01 14.17 -7.00
C PRO A 156 8.15 14.60 -5.80
N THR A 157 7.64 15.84 -5.84
CA THR A 157 6.82 16.40 -4.75
C THR A 157 5.57 15.55 -4.46
N SER A 158 5.00 14.87 -5.46
CA SER A 158 3.79 14.06 -5.30
C SER A 158 3.94 12.86 -4.36
N ILE A 159 5.17 12.38 -4.15
CA ILE A 159 5.47 11.23 -3.27
C ILE A 159 6.42 11.58 -2.11
N ARG A 160 6.78 12.85 -1.99
CA ARG A 160 7.66 13.34 -0.94
C ARG A 160 6.89 13.44 0.37
N ILE A 161 7.43 12.88 1.45
CA ILE A 161 6.85 13.01 2.79
C ILE A 161 7.57 14.16 3.51
N ALA A 162 6.88 15.25 3.82
CA ALA A 162 7.51 16.43 4.43
C ALA A 162 8.23 16.09 5.76
N GLY A 163 9.48 16.54 5.90
CA GLY A 163 10.30 16.29 7.10
C GLY A 163 10.63 14.82 7.36
N PHE A 164 10.48 13.94 6.37
CA PHE A 164 10.65 12.51 6.56
C PHE A 164 12.09 12.13 6.89
N ARG A 165 12.23 11.40 8.00
CA ARG A 165 13.46 10.77 8.46
C ARG A 165 13.10 9.40 9.01
N GLY A 166 13.39 8.36 8.23
CA GLY A 166 13.00 7.00 8.57
C GLY A 166 13.70 5.98 7.69
N THR A 167 13.20 4.76 7.75
CA THR A 167 13.64 3.62 6.95
C THR A 167 12.76 3.44 5.71
N TYR A 168 13.14 2.53 4.80
CA TYR A 168 12.26 2.12 3.71
C TYR A 168 10.97 1.44 4.22
N ALA A 169 11.00 0.80 5.40
CA ALA A 169 9.81 0.28 6.06
C ALA A 169 8.84 1.41 6.43
N ASP A 170 9.36 2.48 7.05
CA ASP A 170 8.56 3.66 7.40
C ASP A 170 7.93 4.29 6.16
N TYR A 171 8.73 4.46 5.10
CA TYR A 171 8.27 5.04 3.84
C TYR A 171 7.15 4.21 3.20
N LEU A 172 7.32 2.89 3.18
CA LEU A 172 6.32 1.95 2.64
C LEU A 172 5.02 1.98 3.47
N ILE A 173 5.11 1.92 4.79
CA ILE A 173 3.94 1.93 5.69
C ILE A 173 3.15 3.24 5.55
N ILE A 174 3.83 4.38 5.55
CA ILE A 174 3.18 5.70 5.42
C ILE A 174 2.55 5.85 4.03
N SER A 175 3.22 5.37 2.98
CA SER A 175 2.68 5.38 1.62
C SER A 175 1.45 4.47 1.49
N ILE A 176 1.47 3.26 2.08
CA ILE A 176 0.31 2.36 2.13
C ILE A 176 -0.87 3.04 2.83
N HIS A 177 -0.66 3.63 4.01
CA HIS A 177 -1.70 4.41 4.69
C HIS A 177 -2.28 5.47 3.76
N THR A 178 -1.42 6.26 3.10
CA THR A 178 -1.84 7.36 2.22
C THR A 178 -2.67 6.86 1.04
N LEU A 179 -2.29 5.76 0.40
CA LEU A 179 -3.05 5.15 -0.69
C LEU A 179 -4.45 4.70 -0.23
N MET A 180 -4.55 4.16 0.99
CA MET A 180 -5.83 3.71 1.53
C MET A 180 -6.73 4.86 1.97
N THR A 181 -6.18 5.91 2.58
CA THR A 181 -7.00 7.01 3.11
C THR A 181 -7.31 8.10 2.09
N SER A 182 -6.51 8.25 1.02
CA SER A 182 -6.67 9.36 0.05
C SER A 182 -7.43 9.01 -1.23
N SER A 183 -7.72 7.72 -1.47
CA SER A 183 -8.31 7.25 -2.72
C SER A 183 -9.85 7.33 -2.79
N LYS A 184 -10.51 7.74 -1.70
CA LYS A 184 -11.99 7.84 -1.61
C LYS A 184 -12.72 6.56 -2.06
N GLY A 185 -12.17 5.40 -1.76
CA GLY A 185 -12.75 4.09 -2.13
C GLY A 185 -12.39 3.59 -3.53
N LYS A 186 -11.72 4.40 -4.37
CA LYS A 186 -11.34 3.99 -5.73
C LYS A 186 -10.34 2.81 -5.77
N LEU A 187 -9.62 2.60 -4.66
CA LEU A 187 -8.61 1.56 -4.50
C LEU A 187 -9.07 0.38 -3.63
N ASP A 188 -10.36 0.23 -3.37
CA ASP A 188 -10.87 -0.85 -2.50
C ASP A 188 -10.43 -2.24 -2.98
N ALA A 189 -10.37 -2.46 -4.30
CA ALA A 189 -9.93 -3.72 -4.90
C ALA A 189 -8.47 -4.09 -4.62
N VAL A 190 -7.62 -3.14 -4.20
CA VAL A 190 -6.20 -3.39 -3.88
C VAL A 190 -5.89 -3.34 -2.38
N TYR A 191 -6.86 -2.97 -1.54
CA TYR A 191 -6.66 -2.93 -0.09
C TYR A 191 -6.24 -4.28 0.50
N PRO A 192 -6.78 -5.44 0.07
CA PRO A 192 -6.30 -6.72 0.55
C PRO A 192 -4.80 -6.94 0.25
N ALA A 193 -4.34 -6.54 -0.93
CA ALA A 193 -2.93 -6.67 -1.32
C ALA A 193 -2.02 -5.72 -0.52
N LEU A 194 -2.48 -4.49 -0.25
CA LEU A 194 -1.77 -3.55 0.62
C LEU A 194 -1.65 -4.07 2.05
N MET A 195 -2.71 -4.68 2.59
CA MET A 195 -2.68 -5.34 3.90
C MET A 195 -1.77 -6.56 3.92
N ALA A 196 -1.75 -7.36 2.85
CA ALA A 196 -0.85 -8.50 2.71
C ALA A 196 0.62 -8.05 2.71
N ILE A 197 0.96 -6.94 2.06
CA ILE A 197 2.32 -6.36 2.13
C ILE A 197 2.71 -6.07 3.58
N LEU A 198 1.85 -5.39 4.34
CA LEU A 198 2.12 -5.09 5.76
C LEU A 198 2.33 -6.38 6.55
N LYS A 199 1.40 -7.32 6.45
CA LYS A 199 1.48 -8.63 7.12
C LYS A 199 2.80 -9.35 6.82
N ASN A 200 3.19 -9.43 5.55
CA ASN A 200 4.39 -10.15 5.13
C ASN A 200 5.68 -9.55 5.69
N ILE A 201 5.76 -8.22 5.82
CA ILE A 201 6.95 -7.56 6.36
C ILE A 201 6.99 -7.52 7.90
N GLY A 202 5.86 -7.80 8.57
CA GLY A 202 5.68 -7.60 10.01
C GLY A 202 6.75 -8.25 10.89
N ALA A 203 7.18 -9.47 10.56
CA ALA A 203 8.17 -10.20 11.37
C ALA A 203 9.59 -9.60 11.29
N TYR A 204 9.83 -8.71 10.32
CA TYR A 204 11.17 -8.24 9.96
C TYR A 204 11.36 -6.75 10.19
N VAL A 205 10.30 -5.96 10.32
CA VAL A 205 10.42 -4.50 10.49
C VAL A 205 10.85 -4.13 11.90
N GLU A 206 11.85 -3.25 11.98
CA GLU A 206 12.50 -2.84 13.22
C GLU A 206 12.65 -1.32 13.25
N ARG A 207 12.68 -0.76 14.47
CA ARG A 207 12.89 0.68 14.70
C ARG A 207 11.90 1.56 13.93
N LEU A 208 10.65 1.11 13.81
CA LEU A 208 9.59 1.89 13.19
C LEU A 208 9.47 3.26 13.87
N SER A 209 9.46 4.31 13.05
CA SER A 209 9.32 5.69 13.49
C SER A 209 7.96 5.94 14.15
N SER A 210 7.91 6.92 15.05
CA SER A 210 6.65 7.37 15.65
C SER A 210 5.61 7.78 14.59
N ALA A 211 6.06 8.34 13.46
CA ALA A 211 5.19 8.70 12.34
C ALA A 211 4.56 7.46 11.69
N ALA A 212 5.34 6.44 11.35
CA ALA A 212 4.82 5.20 10.77
C ALA A 212 3.88 4.47 11.74
N CYS A 213 4.27 4.35 13.01
CA CYS A 213 3.41 3.77 14.05
C CYS A 213 2.09 4.53 14.20
N SER A 214 2.12 5.86 14.15
CA SER A 214 0.90 6.68 14.16
C SER A 214 0.01 6.40 12.96
N LYS A 215 0.57 6.16 11.77
CA LYS A 215 -0.21 5.77 10.58
C LYS A 215 -0.86 4.40 10.74
N VAL A 216 -0.14 3.41 11.26
CA VAL A 216 -0.71 2.08 11.56
C VAL A 216 -1.90 2.22 12.52
N LEU A 217 -1.76 3.00 13.60
CA LEU A 217 -2.83 3.20 14.58
C LEU A 217 -3.99 4.07 14.06
N GLN A 218 -3.73 4.97 13.12
CA GLN A 218 -4.77 5.71 12.40
C GLN A 218 -5.59 4.78 11.50
N LEU A 219 -4.95 3.87 10.76
CA LEU A 219 -5.67 2.82 10.00
C LEU A 219 -6.51 1.97 10.94
N PHE A 220 -5.93 1.50 12.05
CA PHE A 220 -6.65 0.69 13.04
C PHE A 220 -7.91 1.42 13.53
N ALA A 221 -7.77 2.67 13.96
CA ALA A 221 -8.88 3.47 14.45
C ALA A 221 -9.99 3.69 13.40
N SER A 222 -9.62 3.86 12.14
CA SER A 222 -10.58 4.00 11.04
C SER A 222 -11.28 2.67 10.75
N MET A 223 -10.52 1.59 10.64
CA MET A 223 -11.00 0.26 10.28
C MET A 223 -11.78 -0.43 11.39
N SER A 224 -11.54 -0.07 12.65
CA SER A 224 -12.29 -0.57 13.81
C SER A 224 -13.55 0.25 14.09
N SER A 225 -13.85 1.29 13.30
CA SER A 225 -15.05 2.09 13.49
C SER A 225 -16.29 1.31 13.03
N PRO A 226 -17.44 1.42 13.73
CA PRO A 226 -18.66 0.74 13.32
C PRO A 226 -19.07 1.08 11.88
N SER A 227 -18.96 2.37 11.51
CA SER A 227 -19.29 2.85 10.16
C SER A 227 -18.44 2.19 9.08
N PHE A 228 -17.16 1.92 9.33
CA PHE A 228 -16.33 1.21 8.37
C PHE A 228 -16.63 -0.29 8.38
N LEU A 229 -16.62 -0.93 9.56
CA LEU A 229 -16.81 -2.38 9.69
C LEU A 229 -18.12 -2.87 9.07
N LEU A 230 -19.19 -2.12 9.28
CA LEU A 230 -20.54 -2.49 8.82
C LEU A 230 -20.86 -2.00 7.40
N ALA A 231 -19.97 -1.24 6.76
CA ALA A 231 -20.21 -0.76 5.38
C ALA A 231 -20.08 -1.86 4.33
N ASN A 232 -19.23 -2.86 4.56
CA ASN A 232 -19.03 -3.97 3.64
C ASN A 232 -18.60 -5.21 4.43
N GLU A 233 -19.17 -6.36 4.11
CA GLU A 233 -18.84 -7.64 4.74
C GLU A 233 -17.34 -7.94 4.69
N SER A 234 -16.63 -7.52 3.63
CA SER A 234 -15.19 -7.77 3.48
C SER A 234 -14.29 -6.88 4.37
N ASN A 235 -14.81 -5.80 4.97
CA ASN A 235 -14.02 -4.87 5.76
C ASN A 235 -13.44 -5.49 7.04
N ASN A 236 -14.10 -6.53 7.57
CA ASN A 236 -13.59 -7.28 8.71
C ASN A 236 -12.24 -7.96 8.40
N TYR A 237 -12.04 -8.44 7.17
CA TYR A 237 -10.78 -9.07 6.76
C TYR A 237 -9.63 -8.06 6.70
N LEU A 238 -9.91 -6.81 6.31
CA LEU A 238 -8.91 -5.74 6.31
C LEU A 238 -8.47 -5.41 7.73
N LEU A 239 -9.42 -5.30 8.66
CA LEU A 239 -9.10 -5.07 10.07
C LEU A 239 -8.33 -6.25 10.67
N SER A 240 -8.74 -7.48 10.37
CA SER A 240 -8.03 -8.70 10.81
C SER A 240 -6.59 -8.71 10.31
N ALA A 241 -6.36 -8.41 9.03
CA ALA A 241 -5.02 -8.38 8.46
C ALA A 241 -4.12 -7.30 9.08
N LEU A 242 -4.69 -6.12 9.41
CA LEU A 242 -3.95 -5.07 10.12
C LEU A 242 -3.61 -5.48 11.56
N LEU A 243 -4.53 -6.13 12.27
CA LEU A 243 -4.29 -6.68 13.61
C LEU A 243 -3.24 -7.79 13.57
N GLU A 244 -3.27 -8.65 12.56
CA GLU A 244 -2.23 -9.65 12.32
C GLU A 244 -0.86 -8.99 12.10
N PHE A 245 -0.77 -7.93 11.29
CA PHE A 245 0.47 -7.17 11.16
C PHE A 245 0.98 -6.67 12.51
N ILE A 246 0.12 -6.02 13.31
CA ILE A 246 0.49 -5.52 14.65
C ILE A 246 0.97 -6.68 15.53
N ASN A 247 0.23 -7.79 15.57
CA ASN A 247 0.57 -8.96 16.38
C ASN A 247 1.90 -9.59 15.95
N VAL A 248 2.15 -9.74 14.64
CA VAL A 248 3.39 -10.32 14.14
C VAL A 248 4.60 -9.43 14.49
N VAL A 249 4.47 -8.10 14.39
CA VAL A 249 5.51 -7.16 14.82
C VAL A 249 5.77 -7.30 16.32
N LEU A 250 4.72 -7.41 17.14
CA LEU A 250 4.88 -7.62 18.59
C LEU A 250 5.47 -8.99 18.91
N GLU A 251 5.11 -10.04 18.19
CA GLU A 251 5.62 -11.39 18.43
C GLU A 251 7.12 -11.51 18.13
N HIS A 252 7.58 -10.90 17.04
CA HIS A 252 8.95 -11.09 16.55
C HIS A 252 9.89 -9.93 16.89
N GLN A 253 9.37 -8.71 16.99
CA GLN A 253 10.16 -7.47 17.03
C GLN A 253 9.71 -6.51 18.15
N PHE A 254 9.14 -7.04 19.24
CA PHE A 254 8.66 -6.26 20.39
C PHE A 254 9.66 -5.21 20.88
N THR A 255 10.83 -5.69 21.33
CA THR A 255 11.87 -4.86 21.94
C THR A 255 12.49 -3.88 20.95
N ARG A 256 12.42 -4.18 19.65
CA ARG A 256 12.97 -3.34 18.58
C ARG A 256 11.99 -2.28 18.07
N ASN A 257 10.74 -2.29 18.52
CA ASN A 257 9.70 -1.34 18.10
C ASN A 257 9.00 -0.65 19.29
N PRO A 258 9.74 0.08 20.15
CA PRO A 258 9.17 0.70 21.36
C PRO A 258 8.09 1.75 21.05
N PHE A 259 8.18 2.47 19.93
CA PHE A 259 7.17 3.45 19.54
C PHE A 259 5.81 2.82 19.20
N LEU A 260 5.81 1.61 18.61
CA LEU A 260 4.57 0.89 18.32
C LEU A 260 3.91 0.45 19.64
N VAL A 261 4.69 -0.14 20.54
CA VAL A 261 4.22 -0.57 21.87
C VAL A 261 3.64 0.62 22.65
N TYR A 262 4.36 1.73 22.70
CA TYR A 262 3.89 2.95 23.35
C TYR A 262 2.59 3.48 22.71
N GLY A 263 2.53 3.49 21.38
CA GLY A 263 1.34 3.91 20.64
C GLY A 263 0.10 3.05 20.94
N ILE A 264 0.27 1.72 21.04
CA ILE A 264 -0.79 0.77 21.42
C ILE A 264 -1.27 1.06 22.84
N LEU A 265 -0.35 1.22 23.80
CA LEU A 265 -0.72 1.54 25.19
C LEU A 265 -1.50 2.86 25.29
N LYS A 266 -1.07 3.89 24.56
CA LYS A 266 -1.77 5.17 24.48
C LYS A 266 -3.17 5.05 23.87
N THR A 267 -3.36 4.10 22.95
CA THR A 267 -4.63 3.87 22.24
C THR A 267 -5.43 2.68 22.78
N ARG A 268 -5.08 2.13 23.95
CA ARG A 268 -5.67 0.91 24.53
C ARG A 268 -7.20 0.89 24.55
N LYS A 269 -7.83 2.03 24.83
CA LYS A 269 -9.30 2.17 24.89
C LYS A 269 -9.98 1.77 23.58
N LYS A 270 -9.32 1.97 22.43
CA LYS A 270 -9.86 1.58 21.12
C LYS A 270 -9.78 0.07 20.89
N PHE A 271 -8.71 -0.58 21.36
CA PHE A 271 -8.60 -2.04 21.33
C PHE A 271 -9.59 -2.71 22.27
N GLU A 272 -9.78 -2.15 23.47
CA GLU A 272 -10.80 -2.60 24.42
C GLU A 272 -12.22 -2.44 23.84
N ALA A 273 -12.51 -1.29 23.22
CA ALA A 273 -13.80 -1.05 22.57
C ALA A 273 -14.07 -2.05 21.43
N LEU A 274 -13.06 -2.37 20.62
CA LEU A 274 -13.18 -3.40 19.57
C LEU A 274 -13.41 -4.79 20.17
N ARG A 275 -12.77 -5.13 21.29
CA ARG A 275 -12.96 -6.42 21.98
C ARG A 275 -14.39 -6.59 22.50
N THR A 276 -15.00 -5.52 22.99
CA THR A 276 -16.39 -5.52 23.49
C THR A 276 -17.41 -5.17 22.41
N PHE A 277 -16.98 -5.02 21.15
CA PHE A 277 -17.85 -4.63 20.06
C PHE A 277 -18.91 -5.69 19.80
N THR A 278 -20.16 -5.25 19.72
CA THR A 278 -21.29 -6.07 19.28
C THR A 278 -21.98 -5.39 18.10
N LEU A 279 -22.63 -6.19 17.23
CA LEU A 279 -23.35 -5.66 16.06
C LEU A 279 -24.41 -4.63 16.48
N GLU A 280 -25.15 -4.91 17.56
CA GLU A 280 -26.18 -4.03 18.10
C GLU A 280 -25.60 -2.69 18.56
N SER A 281 -24.53 -2.72 19.38
CA SER A 281 -23.86 -1.49 19.83
C SER A 281 -23.27 -0.68 18.67
N GLY A 282 -22.80 -1.36 17.62
CA GLY A 282 -22.28 -0.73 16.41
C GLY A 282 -23.36 0.00 15.61
N GLN A 283 -24.52 -0.63 15.42
CA GLN A 283 -25.65 -0.03 14.72
C GLN A 283 -26.20 1.19 15.47
N GLN A 284 -26.36 1.08 16.80
CA GLN A 284 -26.78 2.19 17.65
C GLN A 284 -25.84 3.39 17.56
N GLU A 285 -24.52 3.16 17.56
CA GLU A 285 -23.54 4.24 17.41
C GLU A 285 -23.62 4.91 16.02
N ILE A 286 -23.82 4.13 14.95
CA ILE A 286 -24.03 4.69 13.60
C ILE A 286 -25.28 5.56 13.56
N GLU A 287 -26.39 5.09 14.14
CA GLU A 287 -27.64 5.83 14.16
C GLU A 287 -27.50 7.14 14.96
N ARG A 288 -26.88 7.08 16.14
CA ARG A 288 -26.57 8.26 16.96
C ARG A 288 -25.74 9.28 16.20
N GLN A 289 -24.71 8.84 15.48
CA GLN A 289 -23.86 9.71 14.65
C GLN A 289 -24.65 10.34 13.49
N ASN A 290 -25.58 9.59 12.88
CA ASN A 290 -26.43 10.10 11.81
C ASN A 290 -27.45 11.13 12.34
N GLN A 291 -28.03 10.91 13.52
CA GLN A 291 -28.92 11.88 14.17
C GLN A 291 -28.19 13.18 14.51
N LEU A 292 -26.97 13.10 15.06
CA LEU A 292 -26.14 14.27 15.35
C LEU A 292 -25.77 15.06 14.09
N LYS A 293 -25.43 14.37 12.99
CA LYS A 293 -25.15 15.03 11.70
C LYS A 293 -26.38 15.75 11.14
N LYS A 294 -27.57 15.13 11.24
CA LYS A 294 -28.83 15.76 10.83
C LYS A 294 -29.12 17.01 11.66
N ALA A 295 -28.99 16.93 12.98
CA ALA A 295 -29.20 18.07 13.88
C ALA A 295 -28.23 19.23 13.60
N ALA A 296 -26.95 18.94 13.31
CA ALA A 296 -25.97 19.95 12.92
C ALA A 296 -26.31 20.62 11.57
N SER A 297 -26.74 19.84 10.57
CA SER A 297 -27.14 20.39 9.26
C SER A 297 -28.41 21.24 9.29
N SER A 298 -29.32 20.97 10.23
CA SER A 298 -30.53 21.78 10.41
C SER A 298 -30.23 23.14 11.06
N ASN A 299 -29.16 23.25 11.85
CA ASN A 299 -28.81 24.48 12.56
C ASN A 299 -28.12 25.52 11.65
N ASP A 300 -27.38 25.08 10.61
CA ASP A 300 -26.76 25.96 9.61
C ASP A 300 -27.76 26.57 8.61
N GLY A 301 -28.95 25.99 8.47
CA GLY A 301 -30.02 26.50 7.59
C GLY A 301 -30.82 27.67 8.18
N LEU A 302 -30.79 27.87 9.50
CA LEU A 302 -31.59 28.88 10.21
C LEU A 302 -30.88 30.24 10.37
N THR A 303 -29.56 30.30 10.14
CA THR A 303 -28.78 31.55 10.27
C THR A 303 -28.65 32.35 8.95
N GLY A 304 -29.25 31.89 7.85
CA GLY A 304 -29.08 32.49 6.51
C GLY A 304 -30.23 33.34 5.97
N SER A 305 -31.30 33.61 6.73
CA SER A 305 -32.51 34.25 6.19
C SER A 305 -33.05 35.44 7.00
N ALA A 306 -32.18 36.22 7.65
CA ALA A 306 -32.59 37.41 8.39
C ALA A 306 -31.64 38.61 8.19
N SER A 307 -31.54 39.12 6.95
CA SER A 307 -31.07 40.50 6.71
C SER A 307 -31.28 40.92 5.26
N HIS A 308 -32.52 41.26 4.89
CA HIS A 308 -32.78 42.27 3.85
C HIS A 308 -34.27 42.62 3.85
N SER A 309 -34.66 43.52 4.76
CA SER A 309 -35.87 44.35 4.63
C SER A 309 -35.78 45.46 5.68
N MET A 310 -36.20 46.67 5.28
CA MET A 310 -36.30 47.94 6.02
C MET A 310 -35.01 48.76 6.16
N GLU A 311 -34.99 50.06 5.88
CA GLU A 311 -36.01 50.99 5.36
C GLU A 311 -35.33 52.31 4.98
N ASP A 312 -36.04 53.09 4.17
CA ASP A 312 -35.76 54.46 3.76
C ASP A 312 -35.51 55.43 4.93
N LEU A 313 -34.56 56.36 4.75
CA LEU A 313 -34.66 57.82 4.96
C LEU A 313 -33.31 58.51 4.70
#